data_AF-A0A6H2NTD9-F1
#
_entry.id   AF-A0A6H2NTD9-F1
#
_cell.length_a   1.000
_cell.length_b   1.000
_cell.length_c   1.000
_cell.angle_alpha   90.00
_cell.angle_beta   90.00
_cell.angle_gamma   90.00
#
_symmetry.space_group_name_H-M   'P 1'
#
loop_
_entity.id
_entity.type
_entity.pdbx_description
1 polymer ?
#
loop_
_entity_poly.entity_id
_entity_poly.type
_entity_poly.pdbx_seq_one_letter_code
_entity_poly.pdbx_strand_id
1 'polypeptide(L)'
;KAGDKWNSYNQRYSSDWHCDLLETLSDFGASARVKMNEVCAAFNLPGKIGVDGSQVMGLYDSGKIQEIRDYCETDVINTYLIYLRFVHHQGRITTESYNKSVEELLLECEKKEHLKKFKEEWQITCGGKILLP
;
A
#
# COMPACT_ATOMS: atom_id res chain seq x y z
N LYS A 1 3.74 7.49 -21.83
CA LYS A 1 4.98 8.09 -22.37
C LYS A 1 5.77 6.96 -23.03
N ALA A 2 6.45 7.19 -24.16
CA ALA A 2 7.48 6.25 -24.63
C ALA A 2 8.80 6.62 -23.94
N GLY A 3 9.51 5.63 -23.39
CA GLY A 3 10.75 5.87 -22.65
C GLY A 3 11.93 6.14 -23.57
N ASP A 4 13.00 6.73 -23.03
CA ASP A 4 14.27 6.92 -23.71
C ASP A 4 15.42 6.28 -22.93
N LYS A 5 16.66 6.33 -23.45
CA LYS A 5 17.84 5.73 -22.79
C LYS A 5 18.10 6.25 -21.37
N TRP A 6 17.63 7.45 -21.07
CA TRP A 6 17.75 8.15 -19.80
C TRP A 6 16.42 8.28 -19.05
N ASN A 7 15.33 7.68 -19.53
CA ASN A 7 14.03 7.71 -18.89
C ASN A 7 13.30 6.40 -19.22
N SER A 8 13.60 5.34 -18.46
CA SER A 8 13.04 4.01 -18.69
C SER A 8 12.88 3.26 -17.37
N TYR A 9 12.18 2.11 -17.42
CA TYR A 9 11.94 1.24 -16.27
C TYR A 9 13.23 0.79 -15.55
N ASN A 10 14.35 0.66 -16.26
CA ASN A 10 15.63 0.25 -15.68
C ASN A 10 16.26 1.32 -14.78
N GLN A 11 15.73 2.54 -14.79
CA GLN A 11 16.20 3.59 -13.90
C GLN A 11 15.60 3.46 -12.52
N ARG A 12 16.41 2.90 -11.62
CA ARG A 12 16.04 2.63 -10.22
C ARG A 12 15.41 3.82 -9.49
N TYR A 13 15.88 5.04 -9.75
CA TYR A 13 15.46 6.25 -9.06
C TYR A 13 14.33 7.02 -9.77
N SER A 14 13.78 6.46 -10.86
CA SER A 14 12.73 7.13 -11.62
C SER A 14 11.36 6.87 -10.99
N SER A 15 10.82 7.84 -10.24
CA SER A 15 9.47 7.75 -9.67
C SER A 15 8.36 7.65 -10.73
N ASP A 16 8.64 8.06 -11.96
CA ASP A 16 7.66 8.10 -13.05
C ASP A 16 7.55 6.77 -13.80
N TRP A 17 8.57 5.90 -13.68
CA TRP A 17 8.66 4.63 -14.41
C TRP A 17 8.80 3.42 -13.49
N HIS A 18 9.47 3.59 -12.36
CA HIS A 18 9.72 2.56 -11.35
C HIS A 18 9.65 3.20 -9.95
N CYS A 19 8.43 3.45 -9.49
CA CYS A 19 8.19 4.04 -8.17
C CYS A 19 8.36 2.97 -7.07
N ASP A 20 9.57 2.88 -6.53
CA ASP A 20 9.82 2.18 -5.27
C ASP A 20 9.50 3.13 -4.11
N LEU A 21 8.40 2.88 -3.41
CA LEU A 21 7.94 3.72 -2.31
C LEU A 21 8.92 3.73 -1.14
N LEU A 22 9.61 2.63 -0.85
CA LEU A 22 10.55 2.57 0.25
C LEU A 22 11.75 3.48 -0.03
N GLU A 23 12.29 3.38 -1.24
CA GLU A 23 13.40 4.23 -1.67
C GLU A 23 12.96 5.69 -1.76
N THR A 24 11.77 5.96 -2.30
CA THR A 24 11.29 7.33 -2.47
C THR A 24 10.99 8.01 -1.14
N LEU A 25 10.36 7.31 -0.18
CA LEU A 25 10.06 7.85 1.15
C LEU A 25 11.32 8.02 2.02
N SER A 26 12.37 7.24 1.75
CA SER A 26 13.66 7.37 2.44
C SER A 26 14.63 8.35 1.78
N ASP A 27 14.18 9.11 0.78
CA ASP A 27 15.02 9.97 -0.07
C ASP A 27 16.28 9.23 -0.55
N PHE A 28 16.05 8.04 -1.11
CA PHE A 28 17.07 7.12 -1.62
C PHE A 28 18.16 6.76 -0.59
N GLY A 29 17.77 6.70 0.70
CA GLY A 29 18.63 6.37 1.82
C GLY A 29 19.28 7.57 2.53
N ALA A 30 18.92 8.80 2.16
CA ALA A 30 19.31 9.99 2.93
C ALA A 30 18.60 10.05 4.29
N SER A 31 17.43 9.40 4.41
CA SER A 31 16.75 9.16 5.68
C SER A 31 16.59 7.66 5.98
N ALA A 32 16.19 7.34 7.21
CA ALA A 32 16.02 5.96 7.63
C ALA A 32 14.93 5.25 6.80
N ARG A 33 15.22 4.02 6.38
CA ARG A 33 14.22 3.15 5.73
C ARG A 33 13.16 2.76 6.77
N VAL A 34 11.91 3.10 6.47
CA VAL A 34 10.74 2.83 7.32
C VAL A 34 10.05 1.54 6.89
N LYS A 35 9.53 0.78 7.87
CA LYS A 35 8.72 -0.40 7.61
C LYS A 35 7.33 0.03 7.12
N MET A 36 6.69 -0.82 6.32
CA MET A 36 5.33 -0.54 5.81
C MET A 36 4.34 -0.19 6.93
N ASN A 37 4.36 -0.92 8.05
CA ASN A 37 3.48 -0.64 9.18
C ASN A 37 3.69 0.75 9.80
N GLU A 38 4.92 1.26 9.79
CA GLU A 38 5.22 2.60 10.32
C GLU A 38 4.65 3.68 9.40
N VAL A 39 4.77 3.49 8.09
CA VAL A 39 4.17 4.37 7.08
C VAL A 39 2.63 4.33 7.15
N CYS A 40 2.06 3.12 7.27
CA CYS A 40 0.62 2.95 7.43
C CYS A 40 0.11 3.67 8.67
N ALA A 41 0.78 3.51 9.83
CA ALA A 41 0.41 4.21 11.05
C ALA A 41 0.46 5.74 10.88
N ALA A 42 1.50 6.27 10.23
CA ALA A 42 1.61 7.71 9.95
C ALA A 42 0.47 8.24 9.06
N PHE A 43 -0.11 7.41 8.19
CA PHE A 43 -1.20 7.77 7.30
C PHE A 43 -2.60 7.30 7.77
N ASN A 44 -2.71 6.77 8.99
CA ASN A 44 -3.94 6.16 9.52
C ASN A 44 -4.52 5.07 8.59
N LEU A 45 -3.64 4.19 8.10
CA LEU A 45 -3.96 3.00 7.33
C LEU A 45 -3.78 1.74 8.20
N PRO A 46 -4.49 0.63 7.93
CA PRO A 46 -4.44 -0.57 8.77
C PRO A 46 -3.04 -1.17 8.94
N GLY A 47 -2.23 -1.16 7.87
CA GLY A 47 -0.98 -1.92 7.85
C GLY A 47 -1.23 -3.43 7.77
N LYS A 48 -0.23 -4.21 8.18
CA LYS A 48 -0.31 -5.68 8.18
C LYS A 48 -1.24 -6.17 9.29
N ILE A 49 -2.24 -6.97 8.91
CA ILE A 49 -3.22 -7.55 9.84
C ILE A 49 -2.87 -9.02 10.05
N GLY A 50 -2.46 -9.37 11.27
CA GLY A 50 -2.21 -10.76 11.70
C GLY A 50 -0.88 -11.36 11.23
N VAL A 51 -0.77 -11.64 9.93
CA VAL A 51 0.40 -12.34 9.35
C VAL A 51 1.51 -11.34 8.99
N ASP A 52 2.75 -11.69 9.33
CA ASP A 52 3.94 -10.98 8.87
C ASP A 52 4.88 -11.89 8.06
N GLY A 53 5.77 -11.27 7.28
CA GLY A 53 6.65 -11.99 6.34
C GLY A 53 7.54 -13.05 7.00
N SER A 54 7.87 -12.91 8.28
CA SER A 54 8.66 -13.92 9.01
C SER A 54 7.90 -15.23 9.23
N GLN A 55 6.57 -15.20 9.18
CA GLN A 55 5.72 -16.38 9.39
C GLN A 55 5.48 -17.20 8.12
N VAL A 56 5.82 -16.65 6.94
CA VAL A 56 5.49 -17.25 5.63
C VAL A 56 6.05 -18.67 5.50
N MET A 57 7.29 -18.91 5.94
CA MET A 57 7.91 -20.24 5.86
C MET A 57 7.13 -21.26 6.70
N GLY A 58 6.82 -20.93 7.96
CA GLY A 58 6.06 -21.82 8.84
C GLY A 58 4.63 -22.08 8.35
N LEU A 59 3.97 -21.06 7.78
CA LEU A 59 2.66 -21.21 7.16
C LEU A 59 2.71 -22.15 5.94
N TYR A 60 3.75 -22.03 5.12
CA TYR A 60 3.95 -22.87 3.95
C TYR A 60 4.17 -24.33 4.35
N ASP A 61 5.08 -24.58 5.29
CA ASP A 61 5.38 -25.92 5.80
C ASP A 61 4.15 -26.57 6.45
N SER A 62 3.26 -25.76 7.02
CA SER A 62 1.99 -26.19 7.61
C SER A 62 0.85 -26.33 6.58
N GLY A 63 1.11 -26.13 5.29
CA GLY A 63 0.12 -26.22 4.21
C GLY A 63 -0.89 -25.07 4.16
N LYS A 64 -0.68 -23.98 4.90
CA LYS A 64 -1.60 -22.84 5.05
C LYS A 64 -1.45 -21.81 3.93
N ILE A 65 -1.54 -22.27 2.69
CA ILE A 65 -1.32 -21.42 1.50
C ILE A 65 -2.34 -20.28 1.39
N GLN A 66 -3.60 -20.51 1.78
CA GLN A 66 -4.62 -19.47 1.72
C GLN A 66 -4.28 -18.27 2.61
N GLU A 67 -3.74 -18.50 3.81
CA GLU A 67 -3.33 -17.42 4.73
C GLU A 67 -2.20 -16.57 4.11
N ILE A 68 -1.25 -17.20 3.42
CA ILE A 68 -0.17 -16.50 2.69
C ILE A 68 -0.76 -15.64 1.56
N ARG A 69 -1.72 -16.17 0.80
CA ARG A 69 -2.36 -15.43 -0.29
C ARG A 69 -3.14 -14.22 0.22
N ASP A 70 -3.92 -14.41 1.28
CA ASP A 70 -4.71 -13.35 1.89
C ASP A 70 -3.79 -12.23 2.40
N TYR A 71 -2.69 -12.59 3.07
CA TYR A 71 -1.64 -11.67 3.49
C TYR A 71 -1.06 -10.88 2.31
N CYS A 72 -0.62 -11.55 1.25
CA CYS A 72 -0.05 -10.89 0.08
C CYS A 72 -1.04 -9.90 -0.58
N GLU A 73 -2.32 -10.23 -0.64
CA GLU A 73 -3.35 -9.31 -1.17
C GLU A 73 -3.49 -8.05 -0.29
N THR A 74 -3.46 -8.20 1.04
CA THR A 74 -3.50 -7.02 1.95
C THR A 74 -2.24 -6.16 1.85
N ASP A 75 -1.06 -6.75 1.61
CA ASP A 75 0.18 -6.00 1.39
C ASP A 75 0.11 -5.16 0.10
N VAL A 76 -0.49 -5.69 -0.97
CA VAL A 76 -0.73 -4.94 -2.22
C VAL A 76 -1.67 -3.76 -1.97
N ILE A 77 -2.75 -3.96 -1.22
CA ILE A 77 -3.71 -2.89 -0.89
C ILE A 77 -3.04 -1.78 -0.06
N ASN A 78 -2.29 -2.14 0.98
CA ASN A 78 -1.54 -1.17 1.77
C ASN A 78 -0.54 -0.39 0.91
N THR A 79 0.20 -1.08 0.04
CA THR A 79 1.17 -0.45 -0.88
C THR A 79 0.48 0.53 -1.82
N TYR A 80 -0.68 0.17 -2.38
CA TYR A 80 -1.45 1.06 -3.24
C TYR A 80 -1.99 2.29 -2.49
N LEU A 81 -2.49 2.13 -1.26
CA LEU A 81 -2.96 3.24 -0.44
C LEU A 81 -1.83 4.21 -0.06
N ILE A 82 -0.65 3.68 0.29
CA ILE A 82 0.55 4.49 0.51
C ILE A 82 0.92 5.25 -0.77
N TYR A 83 0.87 4.59 -1.93
CA TYR A 83 1.12 5.25 -3.21
C TYR A 83 0.14 6.40 -3.46
N LEU A 84 -1.17 6.17 -3.27
CA LEU A 84 -2.19 7.21 -3.44
C LEU A 84 -1.94 8.40 -2.50
N ARG A 85 -1.61 8.14 -1.22
CA ARG A 85 -1.24 9.18 -0.26
C ARG A 85 -0.01 9.97 -0.72
N PHE A 86 1.00 9.26 -1.21
CA PHE A 86 2.23 9.85 -1.71
C PHE A 86 2.00 10.76 -2.92
N VAL A 87 1.31 10.28 -3.96
CA VAL A 87 1.07 11.08 -5.17
C VAL A 87 0.09 12.24 -4.93
N HIS A 88 -0.82 12.10 -3.96
CA HIS A 88 -1.68 13.20 -3.50
C HIS A 88 -0.88 14.28 -2.78
N HIS A 89 0.03 13.91 -1.86
CA HIS A 89 0.93 14.87 -1.20
C HIS A 89 1.85 15.60 -2.18
N GLN A 90 2.25 14.96 -3.28
CA GLN A 90 3.00 15.60 -4.36
C GLN A 90 2.15 16.50 -5.27
N GLY A 91 0.82 16.56 -5.07
CA GLY A 91 -0.09 17.33 -5.92
C GLY A 91 -0.31 16.75 -7.32
N ARG A 92 0.06 15.48 -7.55
CA ARG A 92 -0.11 14.82 -8.87
C ARG A 92 -1.55 14.39 -9.13
N ILE A 93 -2.34 14.18 -8.06
CA ILE A 93 -3.76 13.86 -8.13
C ILE A 93 -4.55 14.79 -7.21
N THR A 94 -5.81 15.06 -7.55
CA THR A 94 -6.72 15.85 -6.71
C THR A 94 -7.26 15.01 -5.55
N THR A 95 -7.79 15.67 -4.52
CA THR A 95 -8.51 14.99 -3.44
C THR A 95 -9.71 14.19 -3.96
N GLU A 96 -10.42 14.71 -4.96
CA GLU A 96 -11.53 14.00 -5.62
C GLU A 96 -11.05 12.71 -6.30
N SER A 97 -9.93 12.77 -7.05
CA SER A 97 -9.36 11.59 -7.69
C SER A 97 -8.86 10.56 -6.67
N TYR A 98 -8.22 11.03 -5.59
CA TYR A 98 -7.82 10.18 -4.47
C TYR A 98 -9.03 9.46 -3.85
N ASN A 99 -10.07 10.21 -3.48
CA ASN A 99 -11.26 9.67 -2.83
C ASN A 99 -11.97 8.67 -3.73
N LYS A 100 -12.12 8.97 -5.02
CA LYS A 100 -12.70 8.05 -6.00
C LYS A 100 -11.93 6.73 -6.09
N SER A 101 -10.60 6.79 -6.18
CA SER A 101 -9.76 5.57 -6.21
C SER A 101 -9.87 4.76 -4.93
N VAL A 102 -10.04 5.41 -3.78
CA VAL A 102 -10.29 4.73 -2.50
C VAL A 102 -11.69 4.09 -2.48
N GLU A 103 -12.72 4.77 -2.96
CA GLU A 103 -14.08 4.21 -3.04
C GLU A 103 -14.13 2.96 -3.93
N GLU A 104 -13.52 3.03 -5.12
CA GLU A 104 -13.42 1.90 -6.05
C GLU A 104 -12.69 0.71 -5.38
N LEU A 105 -11.59 0.98 -4.67
CA LEU A 105 -10.88 -0.05 -3.90
C LEU A 105 -11.74 -0.64 -2.78
N LEU A 106 -12.50 0.17 -2.05
CA LEU A 106 -13.39 -0.29 -0.99
C LEU A 106 -14.49 -1.22 -1.52
N LEU A 107 -14.97 -1.00 -2.75
CA LEU A 107 -15.90 -1.91 -3.43
C LEU A 107 -15.23 -3.24 -3.80
N GLU A 108 -13.98 -3.22 -4.27
CA GLU A 108 -13.22 -4.45 -4.52
C GLU A 108 -12.99 -5.26 -3.24
N CYS A 109 -12.74 -4.57 -2.11
CA CYS A 109 -12.57 -5.21 -0.80
C CYS A 109 -13.83 -5.94 -0.31
N GLU A 110 -15.03 -5.59 -0.78
CA GLU A 110 -16.26 -6.29 -0.41
C GLU A 110 -16.38 -7.70 -1.02
N LYS A 111 -15.58 -7.99 -2.04
CA LYS A 111 -15.67 -9.26 -2.79
C LYS A 111 -15.03 -10.45 -2.07
N LYS A 112 -14.16 -10.22 -1.08
CA LYS A 112 -13.43 -11.29 -0.38
C LYS A 112 -13.43 -11.06 1.13
N GLU A 113 -13.55 -12.13 1.89
CA GLU A 113 -13.78 -12.05 3.34
C GLU A 113 -12.60 -11.44 4.11
N HIS A 114 -11.35 -11.77 3.76
CA HIS A 114 -10.17 -11.15 4.37
C HIS A 114 -10.04 -9.66 4.06
N LEU A 115 -10.55 -9.22 2.91
CA LEU A 115 -10.53 -7.81 2.52
C LEU A 115 -11.65 -6.99 3.19
N LYS A 116 -12.78 -7.62 3.51
CA LYS A 116 -13.79 -7.01 4.40
C LYS A 116 -13.21 -6.72 5.78
N LYS A 117 -12.49 -7.70 6.36
CA LYS A 117 -11.78 -7.49 7.64
C LYS A 117 -10.79 -6.34 7.56
N PHE A 118 -10.06 -6.23 6.44
CA PHE A 118 -9.18 -5.08 6.20
C PHE A 118 -9.95 -3.75 6.18
N LYS A 119 -11.10 -3.69 5.51
CA LYS A 119 -11.97 -2.50 5.47
C LYS A 119 -12.49 -2.13 6.86
N GLU A 120 -12.91 -3.11 7.67
CA GLU A 120 -13.35 -2.90 9.04
C GLU A 120 -12.22 -2.32 9.91
N GLU A 121 -11.03 -2.91 9.85
CA GLU A 121 -9.85 -2.39 10.57
C GLU A 121 -9.50 -0.96 10.14
N TRP A 122 -9.67 -0.65 8.84
CA TRP A 122 -9.44 0.69 8.35
C TRP A 122 -10.43 1.70 8.94
N GLN A 123 -11.72 1.36 8.98
CA GLN A 123 -12.74 2.20 9.61
C GLN A 123 -12.41 2.49 11.08
N ILE A 124 -11.91 1.50 11.81
CA ILE A 124 -11.46 1.67 13.19
C ILE A 124 -10.26 2.63 13.25
N THR A 125 -9.23 2.37 12.45
CA THR A 125 -7.98 3.15 12.44
C THR A 125 -8.22 4.64 12.12
N CYS A 126 -9.13 4.94 11.18
CA CYS A 126 -9.41 6.31 10.77
C CYS A 126 -10.58 6.97 11.51
N GLY A 127 -11.08 6.37 12.61
CA GLY A 127 -12.22 6.90 13.37
C GLY A 127 -13.49 7.09 12.52
N GLY A 128 -13.71 6.21 11.53
CA GLY A 128 -14.84 6.23 10.61
C GLY A 128 -14.70 7.17 9.40
N LYS A 129 -13.63 7.98 9.31
CA LYS A 129 -13.39 8.89 8.17
C LYS A 129 -12.26 8.40 7.25
N ILE A 130 -12.62 7.52 6.32
CA ILE A 130 -11.66 6.96 5.36
C ILE A 130 -11.25 8.00 4.30
N LEU A 131 -12.22 8.76 3.81
CA LEU A 131 -12.03 9.74 2.76
C LEU A 131 -11.45 11.04 3.30
N LEU A 132 -10.66 11.71 2.46
CA LEU A 132 -10.16 13.05 2.76
C LEU A 132 -11.28 14.09 2.64
N PRO A 133 -11.23 15.17 3.46
CA PRO A 133 -12.20 16.27 3.40
C PRO A 133 -12.11 17.09 2.11
#